data_AF-A0A3N5VP32-F1
#
_entry.id   AF-A0A3N5VP32-F1
#
_cell.length_a   1.000
_cell.length_b   1.000
_cell.length_c   1.000
_cell.angle_alpha   90.00
_cell.angle_beta   90.00
_cell.angle_gamma   90.00
#
_symmetry.space_group_name_H-M   'P 1'
#
loop_
_entity.id
_entity.type
_entity.pdbx_description
1 polymer ?
#
loop_
_entity_poly.entity_id
_entity_poly.type
_entity_poly.pdbx_seq_one_letter_code
_entity_poly.pdbx_strand_id
1 'polypeptide(L)'
;MKYRTLVCLITIQAFVDAAALPGVGSTSAGASDAAARWSWQEPQAKALPTGDLEWAPRPFAFKAGESIRYIDFESGYDANDGLSKQTPWKHHPWDPDATGQAKACQGV
;
A
#
# COMPACT_ATOMS: atom_id res chain seq x y z
N MET A 1 10.46 -59.67 -63.53
CA MET A 1 10.57 -60.55 -62.35
C MET A 1 10.65 -59.70 -61.10
N LYS A 2 9.94 -60.13 -60.06
CA LYS A 2 9.98 -59.71 -58.64
C LYS A 2 9.17 -58.46 -58.24
N TYR A 3 8.28 -58.76 -57.31
CA TYR A 3 7.34 -57.92 -56.59
C TYR A 3 8.01 -57.20 -55.40
N ARG A 4 7.28 -56.18 -54.91
CA ARG A 4 6.91 -55.97 -53.49
C ARG A 4 7.74 -55.03 -52.60
N THR A 5 7.00 -54.04 -52.05
CA THR A 5 7.00 -53.58 -50.64
C THR A 5 8.07 -52.53 -50.28
N LEU A 6 7.86 -51.46 -49.49
CA LEU A 6 6.74 -50.60 -49.03
C LEU A 6 7.43 -49.58 -48.06
N VAL A 7 6.80 -48.41 -47.83
CA VAL A 7 6.98 -47.52 -46.63
C VAL A 7 8.23 -46.62 -46.66
N CYS A 8 8.07 -45.34 -47.00
CA CYS A 8 7.59 -44.22 -46.14
C CYS A 8 8.63 -43.80 -45.10
N LEU A 9 9.30 -42.68 -45.37
CA LEU A 9 9.85 -41.78 -44.36
C LEU A 9 9.68 -40.36 -44.88
N ILE A 10 8.82 -39.64 -44.17
CA ILE A 10 8.35 -38.30 -44.44
C ILE A 10 9.44 -37.33 -43.95
N THR A 11 10.04 -36.56 -44.86
CA THR A 11 10.76 -35.33 -44.52
C THR A 11 9.85 -34.15 -44.85
N ILE A 12 9.18 -33.58 -43.84
CA ILE A 12 8.52 -32.28 -43.98
C ILE A 12 9.45 -31.23 -43.36
N GLN A 13 10.14 -30.51 -44.23
CA GLN A 13 10.60 -29.16 -43.94
C GLN A 13 9.98 -28.25 -44.99
N ALA A 14 9.00 -27.47 -44.56
CA ALA A 14 8.60 -26.25 -45.24
C ALA A 14 8.05 -25.28 -44.20
N PHE A 15 8.86 -24.28 -43.89
CA PHE A 15 8.43 -23.00 -43.33
C PHE A 15 7.60 -22.26 -44.39
N VAL A 16 6.39 -21.83 -44.01
CA VAL A 16 5.61 -20.70 -44.60
C VAL A 16 4.34 -20.60 -43.75
N ASP A 17 3.74 -19.47 -43.42
CA ASP A 17 4.06 -18.06 -43.59
C ASP A 17 3.16 -17.31 -42.60
N ALA A 18 3.49 -16.05 -42.32
CA ALA A 18 2.81 -15.20 -41.36
C ALA A 18 1.30 -15.04 -41.62
N ALA A 19 0.48 -15.23 -40.58
CA ALA A 19 -0.89 -14.71 -40.51
C ALA A 19 -1.02 -13.88 -39.23
N ALA A 20 -0.76 -12.58 -39.36
CA ALA A 20 -1.06 -11.60 -38.33
C ALA A 20 -2.58 -11.46 -38.20
N LEU A 21 -3.14 -12.01 -37.13
CA LEU A 21 -4.49 -11.68 -36.69
C LEU A 21 -4.42 -10.35 -35.93
N PRO A 22 -5.22 -9.32 -36.29
CA PRO A 22 -5.40 -8.16 -35.42
C PRO A 22 -6.18 -8.63 -34.20
N GLY A 23 -5.45 -8.97 -33.13
CA GLY A 23 -6.04 -9.12 -31.82
C GLY A 23 -6.59 -7.77 -31.39
N VAL A 24 -7.91 -7.63 -31.39
CA VAL A 24 -8.60 -6.52 -30.71
C VAL A 24 -8.40 -6.74 -29.21
N GLY A 25 -7.22 -6.34 -28.72
CA GLY A 25 -6.99 -6.18 -27.30
C GLY A 25 -7.74 -4.91 -26.88
N SER A 26 -8.89 -5.06 -26.25
CA SER A 26 -9.48 -3.98 -25.47
C SER A 26 -8.50 -3.62 -24.35
N THR A 27 -7.63 -2.64 -24.61
CA THR A 27 -6.89 -1.97 -23.55
C THR A 27 -7.90 -1.12 -22.81
N SER A 28 -8.55 -1.69 -21.79
CA SER A 28 -9.14 -0.85 -20.75
C SER A 28 -7.97 -0.11 -20.11
N ALA A 29 -7.72 1.12 -20.56
CA ALA A 29 -6.91 2.06 -19.83
C ALA A 29 -7.55 2.16 -18.45
N GLY A 30 -6.97 1.47 -17.46
CA GLY A 30 -7.35 1.64 -16.07
C GLY A 30 -7.23 3.11 -15.79
N ALA A 31 -8.37 3.77 -15.58
CA ALA A 31 -8.40 5.15 -15.16
C ALA A 31 -7.51 5.24 -13.92
N SER A 32 -6.32 5.81 -14.09
CA SER A 32 -5.46 6.14 -12.97
C SER A 32 -6.12 7.34 -12.33
N ASP A 33 -7.07 7.05 -11.45
CA ASP A 33 -7.65 8.02 -10.56
C ASP A 33 -6.48 8.49 -9.67
N ALA A 34 -5.85 9.60 -10.07
CA ALA A 34 -4.67 10.16 -9.44
C ALA A 34 -5.02 10.84 -8.10
N ALA A 35 -5.97 10.27 -7.36
CA ALA A 35 -6.08 10.49 -5.94
C ALA A 35 -4.73 10.15 -5.31
N ALA A 36 -4.25 11.01 -4.43
CA ALA A 36 -2.97 10.81 -3.76
C ALA A 36 -2.93 9.41 -3.12
N ARG A 37 -2.03 8.56 -3.62
CA ARG A 37 -1.89 7.18 -3.16
C ARG A 37 -1.51 7.17 -1.68
N TRP A 38 -2.30 6.46 -0.87
CA TRP A 38 -2.05 6.37 0.56
C TRP A 38 -0.80 5.53 0.84
N SER A 39 -0.06 5.86 1.90
CA SER A 39 1.20 5.20 2.24
C SER A 39 1.06 3.70 2.51
N TRP A 40 -0.13 3.25 2.93
CA TRP A 40 -0.46 1.85 3.17
C TRP A 40 -0.69 1.04 1.89
N GLN A 41 -0.90 1.70 0.74
CA GLN A 41 -1.06 1.04 -0.57
C GLN A 41 0.28 0.73 -1.25
N GLU A 42 1.39 1.09 -0.60
CA GLU A 42 2.74 0.89 -1.10
C GLU A 42 3.45 -0.21 -0.29
N PRO A 43 4.19 -1.12 -0.94
CA PRO A 43 5.00 -2.11 -0.24
C PRO A 43 6.01 -1.45 0.71
N GLN A 44 6.13 -1.98 1.93
CA GLN A 44 7.14 -1.59 2.93
C GLN A 44 8.20 -2.70 3.12
N ALA A 45 8.21 -3.68 2.22
CA ALA A 45 9.11 -4.81 2.18
C ALA A 45 9.41 -5.18 0.73
N LYS A 46 10.56 -5.81 0.49
CA LYS A 46 10.96 -6.32 -0.81
C LYS A 46 10.68 -7.81 -0.87
N ALA A 47 9.97 -8.26 -1.91
CA ALA A 47 9.81 -9.68 -2.20
C ALA A 47 11.11 -10.23 -2.82
N LEU A 48 11.60 -11.33 -2.27
CA LEU A 48 12.77 -12.04 -2.77
C LEU A 48 12.36 -13.11 -3.79
N PRO A 49 13.26 -13.51 -4.71
CA PRO A 49 12.96 -14.57 -5.69
C PRO A 49 12.58 -15.92 -5.07
N THR A 50 12.97 -16.17 -3.83
CA THR A 50 12.60 -17.36 -3.04
C THR A 50 11.16 -17.31 -2.52
N GLY A 51 10.50 -16.15 -2.62
CA GLY A 51 9.17 -15.89 -2.05
C GLY A 51 9.20 -15.25 -0.67
N ASP A 52 10.37 -15.08 -0.07
CA ASP A 52 10.53 -14.43 1.24
C ASP A 52 10.35 -12.91 1.15
N LEU A 53 10.14 -12.26 2.31
CA LEU A 53 10.08 -10.80 2.42
C LEU A 53 11.29 -10.26 3.19
N GLU A 54 11.96 -9.29 2.60
CA GLU A 54 13.02 -8.51 3.22
C GLU A 54 12.46 -7.18 3.74
N TRP A 55 12.71 -6.87 5.01
CA TRP A 55 12.29 -5.60 5.62
C TRP A 55 13.02 -4.42 4.96
N ALA A 56 12.26 -3.53 4.31
CA ALA A 56 12.81 -2.38 3.59
C ALA A 56 11.81 -1.20 3.57
N PRO A 57 11.38 -0.69 4.75
CA PRO A 57 10.40 0.40 4.81
C PRO A 57 11.04 1.71 4.36
N ARG A 58 10.20 2.65 3.92
CA ARG A 58 10.64 4.03 3.79
C ARG A 58 10.88 4.64 5.18
N PRO A 59 11.88 5.53 5.35
CA PRO A 59 12.06 6.25 6.60
C PRO A 59 10.78 6.99 7.00
N PHE A 60 10.37 6.84 8.25
CA PHE A 60 9.27 7.61 8.80
C PHE A 60 9.68 9.07 8.98
N ALA A 61 8.88 9.99 8.46
CA ALA A 61 9.04 11.42 8.68
C ALA A 61 7.76 11.95 9.32
N PHE A 62 7.85 12.30 10.61
CA PHE A 62 6.73 12.90 11.32
C PHE A 62 6.44 14.30 10.76
N LYS A 63 5.17 14.53 10.42
CA LYS A 63 4.64 15.85 10.09
C LYS A 63 3.50 16.12 11.07
N ALA A 64 3.68 17.10 11.93
CA ALA A 64 2.64 17.46 12.88
C ALA A 64 1.43 18.03 12.13
N GLY A 65 0.23 17.70 12.59
CA GLY A 65 -0.99 18.39 12.21
C GLY A 65 -1.09 19.76 12.87
N GLU A 66 -2.16 20.50 12.57
CA GLU A 66 -2.37 21.86 13.10
C GLU A 66 -2.69 21.88 14.61
N SER A 67 -3.23 20.78 15.15
CA SER A 67 -3.66 20.68 16.53
C SER A 67 -2.77 19.73 17.33
N ILE A 68 -1.68 20.25 17.89
CA ILE A 68 -0.83 19.51 18.82
C ILE A 68 -1.38 19.65 20.23
N ARG A 69 -1.51 18.54 20.97
CA ARG A 69 -1.88 18.53 22.38
C ARG A 69 -0.86 17.75 23.21
N TYR A 70 -0.58 18.26 24.40
CA TYR A 70 0.33 17.66 25.36
C TYR A 70 -0.47 16.94 26.44
N ILE A 71 -0.13 15.67 26.65
CA ILE A 71 -0.75 14.80 27.66
C ILE A 71 0.34 14.34 28.61
N ASP A 72 0.10 14.51 29.90
CA ASP A 72 0.87 13.92 30.98
C ASP A 72 -0.10 13.17 31.89
N PHE A 73 -0.12 11.85 31.77
CA PHE A 73 -1.04 10.99 32.52
C PHE A 73 -0.80 11.07 34.04
N GLU A 74 0.44 11.30 34.47
CA GLU A 74 0.80 11.32 35.88
C GLU A 74 0.40 12.67 36.50
N SER A 75 0.95 13.76 35.96
CA SER A 75 0.91 15.09 36.57
C SER A 75 -0.01 16.10 35.86
N GLY A 76 -0.59 15.73 34.72
CA GLY A 76 -1.47 16.59 33.96
C GLY A 76 -2.80 16.86 34.63
N TYR A 77 -3.51 17.84 34.10
CA TYR A 77 -4.83 18.22 34.59
C TYR A 77 -5.74 18.59 33.41
N ASP A 78 -6.89 17.93 33.33
CA ASP A 78 -7.79 18.05 32.18
C ASP A 78 -8.41 19.45 32.01
N ALA A 79 -8.35 20.30 33.03
CA ALA A 79 -8.79 21.69 32.91
C ALA A 79 -7.72 22.63 32.30
N ASN A 80 -6.50 22.15 32.07
CA ASN A 80 -5.45 22.92 31.38
C ASN A 80 -5.80 23.12 29.89
N ASP A 81 -5.07 23.98 29.19
CA ASP A 81 -5.28 24.21 27.75
C ASP A 81 -4.73 23.10 26.84
N GLY A 82 -3.79 22.29 27.34
CA GLY A 82 -3.14 21.22 26.59
C GLY A 82 -2.19 21.71 25.49
N LEU A 83 -1.88 23.01 25.41
CA LEU A 83 -1.11 23.62 24.32
C LEU A 83 0.40 23.62 24.57
N SER A 84 0.85 23.28 25.78
CA SER A 84 2.25 23.24 26.14
C SER A 84 2.57 22.06 27.07
N LYS A 85 3.86 21.75 27.21
CA LYS A 85 4.33 20.75 28.18
C LYS A 85 4.15 21.20 29.63
N GLN A 86 3.95 22.49 29.89
CA GLN A 86 3.75 23.08 31.21
C GLN A 86 2.29 23.06 31.64
N THR A 87 1.37 23.00 30.68
CA THR A 87 -0.08 22.95 30.88
C THR A 87 -0.69 21.73 30.19
N PRO A 88 -0.20 20.50 30.44
CA PRO A 88 -0.70 19.32 29.76
C PRO A 88 -2.05 18.89 30.32
N TRP A 89 -2.85 18.22 29.49
CA TRP A 89 -3.99 17.44 29.96
C TRP A 89 -3.54 16.18 30.69
N LYS A 90 -4.41 15.61 31.52
CA LYS A 90 -4.16 14.29 32.11
C LYS A 90 -4.55 13.19 31.14
N HIS A 91 -5.67 13.38 30.45
CA HIS A 91 -6.25 12.40 29.55
C HIS A 91 -6.38 12.93 28.12
N HIS A 92 -6.40 11.99 27.17
CA HIS A 92 -6.76 12.29 25.79
C HIS A 92 -8.27 12.62 25.70
N PRO A 93 -8.74 13.50 24.80
CA PRO A 93 -10.16 13.88 24.72
C PRO A 93 -11.16 12.72 24.57
N TRP A 94 -10.73 11.63 23.93
CA TRP A 94 -11.55 10.42 23.73
C TRP A 94 -11.36 9.34 24.80
N ASP A 95 -10.59 9.63 25.84
CA ASP A 95 -10.54 8.80 27.03
C ASP A 95 -11.91 8.85 27.75
N PRO A 96 -12.46 7.70 28.19
CA PRO A 96 -13.67 7.67 29.00
C PRO A 96 -13.57 8.53 30.27
N ASP A 97 -12.40 8.60 30.90
CA ASP A 97 -12.16 9.30 32.17
C ASP A 97 -11.73 10.76 31.98
N ALA A 98 -11.60 11.22 30.72
CA ALA A 98 -11.31 12.62 30.45
C ALA A 98 -12.44 13.53 30.96
N THR A 99 -12.03 14.63 31.59
CA THR A 99 -12.92 15.69 32.08
C THR A 99 -12.54 17.05 31.49
N GLY A 100 -13.13 18.15 31.98
CA GLY A 100 -12.66 19.52 31.71
C GLY A 100 -12.50 19.90 30.24
N GLN A 101 -11.43 20.65 29.94
CA GLN A 101 -11.08 21.12 28.60
C GLN A 101 -10.67 19.97 27.68
N ALA A 102 -10.00 18.95 28.23
CA ALA A 102 -9.63 17.75 27.49
C ALA A 102 -10.89 17.09 26.88
N LYS A 103 -11.91 16.81 27.70
CA LYS A 103 -13.15 16.16 27.24
C LYS A 103 -13.94 16.99 26.23
N ALA A 104 -13.92 18.32 26.39
CA ALA A 104 -14.63 19.22 25.50
C ALA A 104 -13.97 19.35 24.11
N CYS A 105 -12.73 18.90 23.96
CA CYS A 105 -11.98 19.06 22.72
C CYS A 105 -12.48 18.12 21.60
N GLN A 106 -12.45 18.62 20.37
CA GLN A 106 -12.83 17.91 19.15
C GLN A 106 -11.78 18.16 18.07
N GLY A 107 -11.58 17.16 17.19
CA GLY A 107 -10.71 17.31 16.02
C GLY A 107 -9.21 17.42 16.33
N VAL A 108 -8.75 16.80 17.42
CA VAL A 108 -7.32 16.61 17.73
C VAL A 108 -6.81 15.26 17.25
#